data_AF-A0A7K8JV04-F1
#
_entry.id   AF-A0A7K8JV04-F1
#
_cell.length_a   1.000
_cell.length_b   1.000
_cell.length_c   1.000
_cell.angle_alpha   90.00
_cell.angle_beta   90.00
_cell.angle_gamma   90.00
#
_symmetry.space_group_name_H-M   'P 1'
#
loop_
_entity.id
_entity.type
_entity.pdbx_description
1 polymer ?
#
loop_
_entity_poly.entity_id
_entity_poly.type
_entity_poly.pdbx_seq_one_letter_code
_entity_poly.pdbx_strand_id
1 'polypeptide(L)'
;MNLDALFQQIQLTEKQAGEKRRLIQQAKFDINRSYEKINQIKEELRTAKMKLETKVQHLSEKQFYLEILKKREDSLEKQKAELINQKSSLLKIFVDAKRKMTEEEDNFTKEVTEFNSEYGLTSNRDLLIKKKVKIEINDLKNEAALLKNEIESMEHKNVHLNTLQLQKNELKQDLFTLQSKLEDLEKVIMEAEKMTKDLEAEKVQVTEKPQTDPECLR
;
A
#
# COMPACT_ATOMS: atom_id res chain seq x y z
N MET A 1 -29.19 102.38 -102.33
CA MET A 1 -29.93 101.41 -101.49
C MET A 1 -31.42 101.67 -101.70
N ASN A 2 -32.18 100.65 -102.09
CA ASN A 2 -33.64 100.76 -102.17
C ASN A 2 -34.21 100.68 -100.74
N LEU A 3 -35.13 101.58 -100.42
CA LEU A 3 -35.82 101.64 -99.13
C LEU A 3 -36.45 100.28 -98.75
N ASP A 4 -36.93 99.54 -99.75
CA ASP A 4 -37.59 98.25 -99.58
C ASP A 4 -36.63 97.14 -99.08
N ALA A 5 -35.37 97.14 -99.55
CA ALA A 5 -34.36 96.18 -99.09
C ALA A 5 -33.93 96.44 -97.63
N LEU A 6 -33.89 97.71 -97.22
CA LEU A 6 -33.62 98.08 -95.83
C LEU A 6 -34.75 97.62 -94.91
N PHE A 7 -36.01 97.79 -95.30
CA PHE A 7 -37.15 97.30 -94.53
C PHE A 7 -37.16 95.77 -94.37
N GLN A 8 -36.87 95.02 -95.43
CA GLN A 8 -36.75 93.56 -95.36
C GLN A 8 -35.62 93.12 -94.40
N GLN A 9 -34.47 93.80 -94.43
CA GLN A 9 -33.36 93.52 -93.52
C GLN A 9 -33.71 93.83 -92.06
N ILE A 10 -34.42 94.92 -91.79
CA ILE A 10 -34.92 95.27 -90.46
C ILE A 10 -35.89 94.19 -89.96
N GLN A 11 -36.84 93.75 -90.79
CA GLN A 11 -37.78 92.69 -90.43
C GLN A 11 -37.08 91.36 -90.10
N LEU A 12 -36.10 90.96 -90.92
CA LEU A 12 -35.32 89.74 -90.66
C LEU A 12 -34.53 89.84 -89.36
N THR A 13 -33.88 90.97 -89.12
CA THR A 13 -33.05 91.19 -87.92
C THR A 13 -33.92 91.24 -86.66
N GLU A 14 -35.10 91.87 -86.71
CA GLU A 14 -36.05 91.89 -85.58
C GLU A 14 -36.59 90.49 -85.28
N LYS A 15 -36.90 89.68 -86.32
CA LYS A 15 -37.30 88.29 -86.15
C LYS A 15 -36.19 87.46 -85.48
N GLN A 16 -34.95 87.60 -85.94
CA GLN A 16 -33.78 86.94 -85.32
C GLN A 16 -33.54 87.41 -83.88
N ALA A 17 -33.70 88.71 -83.59
CA ALA A 17 -33.60 89.26 -82.25
C ALA A 17 -34.73 88.75 -81.33
N GLY A 18 -35.94 88.55 -81.87
CA GLY A 18 -37.06 87.92 -81.19
C GLY A 18 -36.78 86.46 -80.83
N GLU A 19 -36.27 85.67 -81.77
CA GLU A 19 -35.88 84.27 -81.56
C GLU A 19 -34.76 84.14 -80.52
N LYS A 20 -33.71 84.97 -80.61
CA LYS A 20 -32.64 85.01 -79.60
C LYS A 20 -33.16 85.38 -78.21
N ARG A 21 -34.09 86.36 -78.11
CA ARG A 21 -34.73 86.72 -76.83
C ARG A 21 -35.48 85.53 -76.23
N ARG A 22 -36.23 84.76 -77.03
CA ARG A 22 -36.92 83.54 -76.58
C ARG A 22 -35.94 82.48 -76.09
N LEU A 23 -34.88 82.20 -76.84
CA LEU A 23 -33.84 81.23 -76.45
C LEU A 23 -33.14 81.63 -75.14
N ILE A 24 -32.82 82.91 -74.96
CA ILE A 24 -32.23 83.42 -73.72
C ILE A 24 -33.21 83.27 -72.54
N GLN A 25 -34.50 83.54 -72.74
CA GLN A 25 -35.51 83.35 -71.70
C GLN A 25 -35.65 81.87 -71.31
N GLN A 26 -35.66 80.97 -72.29
CA GLN A 26 -35.69 79.53 -72.06
C GLN A 26 -34.46 79.06 -71.29
N ALA A 27 -33.26 79.47 -71.72
CA ALA A 27 -32.02 79.15 -71.03
C ALA A 27 -32.02 79.66 -69.58
N LYS A 28 -32.51 80.88 -69.32
CA LYS A 28 -32.65 81.42 -67.95
C LYS A 28 -33.61 80.57 -67.11
N PHE A 29 -34.73 80.14 -67.68
CA PHE A 29 -35.67 79.27 -66.98
C PHE A 29 -35.04 77.91 -66.63
N ASP A 30 -34.34 77.29 -67.59
CA ASP A 30 -33.68 76.00 -67.38
C ASP A 30 -32.51 76.08 -66.38
N ILE A 31 -31.76 77.19 -66.38
CA ILE A 31 -30.73 77.49 -65.37
C ILE A 31 -31.36 77.60 -63.98
N ASN A 32 -32.44 78.38 -63.82
CA ASN A 32 -33.13 78.54 -62.54
C ASN A 32 -33.66 77.20 -62.02
N ARG A 33 -34.31 76.42 -62.89
CA ARG A 33 -34.80 75.07 -62.56
C ARG A 33 -33.67 74.14 -62.13
N SER A 34 -32.51 74.24 -62.78
CA SER A 34 -31.33 73.45 -62.42
C SER A 34 -30.76 73.89 -61.07
N TYR A 35 -30.73 75.18 -60.78
CA TYR A 35 -30.28 75.73 -59.51
C TYR A 35 -31.17 75.27 -58.34
N GLU A 36 -32.49 75.26 -58.52
CA GLU A 36 -33.45 74.72 -57.55
C GLU A 36 -33.19 73.24 -57.25
N LYS A 37 -33.00 72.41 -58.29
CA LYS A 37 -32.66 71.00 -58.13
C LYS A 37 -31.33 70.80 -57.39
N ILE A 38 -30.31 71.59 -57.70
CA ILE A 38 -29.01 71.53 -57.02
C ILE A 38 -29.18 71.85 -55.53
N ASN A 39 -29.98 72.87 -55.19
CA ASN A 39 -30.25 73.22 -53.79
C ASN A 39 -31.02 72.11 -53.06
N GLN A 40 -32.01 71.49 -53.70
CA GLN A 40 -32.73 70.36 -53.13
C GLN A 40 -31.78 69.19 -52.83
N ILE A 41 -30.95 68.79 -53.79
CA ILE A 41 -29.97 67.70 -53.62
C ILE A 41 -28.98 68.05 -52.51
N LYS A 42 -28.56 69.31 -52.41
CA LYS A 42 -27.64 69.78 -51.38
C LYS A 42 -28.23 69.65 -49.97
N GLU A 43 -29.50 69.98 -49.78
CA GLU A 43 -30.18 69.80 -48.50
C GLU A 43 -30.44 68.32 -48.18
N GLU A 44 -30.83 67.51 -49.17
CA GLU A 44 -30.95 66.06 -49.01
C GLU A 44 -29.60 65.43 -48.60
N LEU A 45 -28.50 65.83 -49.24
CA LEU A 45 -27.15 65.40 -48.88
C LEU A 45 -26.78 65.82 -47.45
N ARG A 46 -27.11 67.04 -47.04
CA ARG A 46 -26.86 67.54 -45.69
C ARG A 46 -27.61 66.72 -44.64
N THR A 47 -28.89 66.43 -44.88
CA THR A 47 -29.69 65.61 -43.96
C THR A 47 -29.19 64.16 -43.91
N ALA A 48 -28.81 63.58 -45.04
CA ALA A 48 -28.22 62.24 -45.11
C ALA A 48 -26.89 62.16 -44.36
N LYS A 49 -26.03 63.17 -44.50
CA LYS A 49 -24.75 63.27 -43.79
C LYS A 49 -24.97 63.32 -42.27
N MET A 50 -25.89 64.15 -41.80
CA MET A 50 -26.21 64.25 -40.37
C MET A 50 -26.74 62.92 -39.81
N LYS A 51 -27.63 62.24 -40.54
CA LYS A 51 -28.14 60.90 -40.16
C LYS A 51 -27.02 59.86 -40.10
N LEU A 52 -26.08 59.90 -41.05
CA LEU A 52 -24.95 58.98 -41.07
C LEU A 52 -24.04 59.22 -39.86
N GLU A 53 -23.74 60.48 -39.55
CA GLU A 53 -22.91 60.85 -38.41
C GLU A 53 -23.51 60.38 -37.07
N THR A 54 -24.82 60.56 -36.87
CA THR A 54 -25.52 60.02 -35.70
C THR A 54 -25.43 58.49 -35.62
N LYS A 55 -25.57 57.79 -36.75
CA LYS A 55 -25.43 56.32 -36.79
C LYS A 55 -24.01 55.86 -36.48
N VAL A 56 -23.00 56.56 -36.98
CA VAL A 56 -21.59 56.28 -36.69
C VAL A 56 -21.32 56.46 -35.20
N GLN A 57 -21.80 57.55 -34.59
CA GLN A 57 -21.66 57.77 -33.15
C GLN A 57 -22.30 56.64 -32.34
N HIS A 58 -23.54 56.25 -32.65
CA HIS A 58 -24.21 55.14 -31.97
C HIS A 58 -23.50 53.79 -32.16
N LEU A 59 -22.88 53.56 -33.32
CA LEU A 59 -22.10 52.35 -33.56
C LEU A 59 -20.85 52.33 -32.68
N SER A 60 -20.14 53.44 -32.57
CA SER A 60 -18.97 53.59 -31.70
C SER A 60 -19.33 53.38 -30.22
N GLU A 61 -20.45 53.94 -29.76
CA GLU A 61 -20.97 53.73 -28.41
C GLU A 61 -21.25 52.24 -28.14
N LYS A 62 -21.94 51.56 -29.07
CA LYS A 62 -22.21 50.11 -28.96
C LYS A 62 -20.94 49.27 -28.94
N GLN A 63 -19.96 49.61 -29.75
CA GLN A 63 -18.66 48.92 -29.78
C GLN A 63 -17.92 49.07 -28.45
N PHE A 64 -17.93 50.28 -27.88
CA PHE A 64 -17.35 50.53 -26.56
C PHE A 64 -18.04 49.71 -25.46
N TYR A 65 -19.38 49.68 -25.43
CA TYR A 65 -20.11 48.85 -24.48
C TYR A 65 -19.82 47.36 -24.65
N LEU A 66 -19.70 46.87 -25.88
CA LEU A 66 -19.33 45.48 -26.15
C LEU A 66 -17.97 45.14 -25.57
N GLU A 67 -16.98 46.03 -25.68
CA GLU A 67 -15.65 45.79 -25.11
C GLU A 67 -15.68 45.74 -23.58
N ILE A 68 -16.46 46.62 -22.94
CA ILE A 68 -16.67 46.57 -21.48
C ILE A 68 -17.30 45.25 -21.07
N LEU A 69 -18.33 44.80 -21.79
CA LEU A 69 -19.02 43.54 -21.50
C LEU A 69 -18.08 42.34 -21.62
N LYS A 70 -17.23 42.30 -22.66
CA LYS A 70 -16.20 41.25 -22.82
C LYS A 70 -15.23 41.22 -21.63
N LYS A 71 -14.71 42.39 -21.22
CA LYS A 71 -13.82 42.48 -20.05
C LYS A 71 -14.50 41.98 -18.76
N ARG A 72 -15.80 42.26 -18.61
CA ARG A 72 -16.59 41.76 -17.48
C ARG A 72 -16.79 40.25 -17.54
N GLU A 73 -17.10 39.72 -18.71
CA GLU A 73 -17.24 38.28 -18.95
C GLU A 73 -15.94 37.52 -18.64
N ASP A 74 -14.80 38.00 -19.15
CA ASP A 74 -13.47 37.42 -18.87
C ASP A 74 -13.15 37.41 -17.37
N SER A 75 -13.50 38.49 -16.66
CA SER A 75 -13.32 38.60 -15.22
C SER A 75 -14.20 37.59 -14.45
N LEU A 76 -15.46 37.44 -14.86
CA LEU A 76 -16.38 36.48 -14.26
C LEU A 76 -15.94 35.03 -14.49
N GLU A 77 -15.45 34.69 -15.68
CA GLU A 77 -14.97 33.33 -15.95
C GLU A 77 -13.71 33.01 -15.12
N LYS A 78 -12.81 33.99 -14.92
CA LYS A 78 -11.69 33.85 -13.98
C LYS A 78 -12.15 33.62 -12.54
N GLN A 79 -13.10 34.42 -12.05
CA GLN A 79 -13.65 34.25 -10.70
C GLN A 79 -14.34 32.89 -10.52
N LYS A 80 -15.08 32.44 -11.52
CA LYS A 80 -15.73 31.13 -11.54
C LYS A 80 -14.70 30.00 -11.47
N ALA A 81 -13.62 30.08 -12.26
CA ALA A 81 -12.54 29.09 -12.19
C ALA A 81 -11.86 29.06 -10.82
N GLU A 82 -11.62 30.23 -10.22
CA GLU A 82 -11.07 30.34 -8.87
C GLU A 82 -11.99 29.72 -7.81
N LEU A 83 -13.29 30.00 -7.85
CA LEU A 83 -14.28 29.42 -6.94
C LEU A 83 -14.37 27.89 -7.08
N ILE A 84 -14.28 27.37 -8.30
CA ILE A 84 -14.25 25.91 -8.54
C ILE A 84 -13.00 25.31 -7.89
N ASN A 85 -11.83 25.94 -8.06
CA ASN A 85 -10.59 25.49 -7.44
C ASN A 85 -10.67 25.52 -5.90
N GLN A 86 -11.15 26.62 -5.31
CA GLN A 86 -11.35 26.74 -3.87
C GLN A 86 -12.31 25.66 -3.34
N LYS A 87 -13.45 25.45 -4.01
CA LYS A 87 -14.41 24.39 -3.67
C LYS A 87 -13.76 23.01 -3.70
N SER A 88 -12.95 22.72 -4.72
CA SER A 88 -12.28 21.41 -4.84
C SER A 88 -11.27 21.18 -3.70
N SER A 89 -10.50 22.20 -3.33
CA SER A 89 -9.55 22.15 -2.22
C SER A 89 -10.26 21.96 -0.87
N LEU A 90 -11.31 22.72 -0.62
CA LEU A 90 -12.12 22.60 0.60
C LEU A 90 -12.78 21.22 0.71
N LEU A 91 -13.29 20.69 -0.41
CA LEU A 91 -13.87 19.35 -0.43
C LEU A 91 -12.83 18.28 -0.07
N LYS A 92 -11.60 18.40 -0.58
CA LYS A 92 -10.51 17.49 -0.23
C LYS A 92 -10.18 17.54 1.27
N ILE A 93 -10.02 18.75 1.83
CA ILE A 93 -9.77 18.95 3.26
C ILE A 93 -10.91 18.36 4.10
N PHE A 94 -12.16 18.57 3.69
CA PHE A 94 -13.33 18.04 4.38
C PHE A 94 -13.35 16.51 4.39
N VAL A 95 -13.08 15.87 3.25
CA VAL A 95 -13.01 14.40 3.15
C VAL A 95 -11.87 13.86 4.02
N ASP A 96 -10.69 14.48 3.97
CA ASP A 96 -9.54 14.08 4.78
C ASP A 96 -9.82 14.23 6.29
N ALA A 97 -10.46 15.31 6.70
CA ALA A 97 -10.85 15.55 8.10
C ALA A 97 -11.92 14.55 8.56
N LYS A 98 -12.91 14.26 7.72
CA LYS A 98 -13.96 13.28 8.02
C LYS A 98 -13.38 11.88 8.19
N ARG A 99 -12.42 11.48 7.33
CA ARG A 99 -11.71 10.21 7.47
C ARG A 99 -10.93 10.13 8.77
N LYS A 100 -10.15 11.16 9.11
CA LYS A 100 -9.41 11.19 10.39
C LYS A 100 -10.33 11.10 11.59
N MET A 101 -11.46 11.80 11.56
CA MET A 101 -12.45 11.74 12.62
C MET A 101 -13.01 10.32 12.81
N THR A 102 -13.34 9.62 11.72
CA THR A 102 -13.79 8.22 11.81
C THR A 102 -12.69 7.27 12.28
N GLU A 103 -11.45 7.47 11.83
CA GLU A 103 -10.30 6.68 12.29
C GLU A 103 -10.06 6.86 13.80
N GLU A 104 -10.12 8.08 14.32
CA GLU A 104 -9.99 8.35 15.75
C GLU A 104 -11.18 7.81 16.57
N GLU A 105 -12.40 7.88 16.04
CA GLU A 105 -13.59 7.28 16.68
C GLU A 105 -13.47 5.75 16.78
N ASP A 106 -13.02 5.10 15.71
CA ASP A 106 -12.76 3.66 15.67
C ASP A 106 -11.63 3.27 16.62
N ASN A 107 -10.52 4.02 16.63
CA ASN A 107 -9.40 3.81 17.55
C ASN A 107 -9.84 3.95 19.01
N PHE A 108 -10.55 5.02 19.35
CA PHE A 108 -11.07 5.25 20.69
C PHE A 108 -12.00 4.12 21.14
N THR A 109 -12.92 3.71 20.26
CA THR A 109 -13.85 2.59 20.57
C THR A 109 -13.10 1.30 20.81
N LYS A 110 -12.06 1.03 20.01
CA LYS A 110 -11.18 -0.13 20.17
C LYS A 110 -10.42 -0.08 21.49
N GLU A 111 -9.76 1.03 21.80
CA GLU A 111 -9.02 1.21 23.06
C GLU A 111 -9.93 1.05 24.28
N VAL A 112 -11.12 1.65 24.27
CA VAL A 112 -12.11 1.48 25.35
C VAL A 112 -12.54 0.03 25.48
N THR A 113 -12.74 -0.68 24.37
CA THR A 113 -13.12 -2.10 24.38
C THR A 113 -11.99 -2.97 24.93
N GLU A 114 -10.75 -2.73 24.50
CA GLU A 114 -9.55 -3.42 24.97
C GLU A 114 -9.35 -3.19 26.47
N PHE A 115 -9.38 -1.94 26.92
CA PHE A 115 -9.30 -1.58 28.33
C PHE A 115 -10.39 -2.27 29.17
N ASN A 116 -11.65 -2.21 28.72
CA ASN A 116 -12.76 -2.84 29.42
C ASN A 116 -12.62 -4.38 29.49
N SER A 117 -11.99 -4.99 28.48
CA SER A 117 -11.70 -6.43 28.45
C SER A 117 -10.53 -6.81 29.37
N GLU A 118 -9.46 -6.02 29.38
CA GLU A 118 -8.26 -6.24 30.20
C GLU A 118 -8.58 -6.19 31.69
N TYR A 119 -9.35 -5.18 32.10
CA TYR A 119 -9.73 -5.01 33.50
C TYR A 119 -11.05 -5.72 33.86
N GLY A 120 -11.67 -6.42 32.91
CA GLY A 120 -12.93 -7.12 33.12
C GLY A 120 -14.03 -6.19 33.68
N LEU A 121 -14.10 -4.96 33.15
CA LEU A 121 -15.12 -3.97 33.53
C LEU A 121 -16.46 -4.22 32.82
N THR A 122 -16.46 -5.06 31.79
CA THR A 122 -17.70 -5.53 31.15
C THR A 122 -18.38 -6.63 31.96
N SER A 123 -19.70 -6.77 31.82
CA SER A 123 -20.53 -7.80 32.48
C SER A 123 -20.13 -9.25 32.19
N ASN A 124 -19.13 -9.47 31.32
CA ASN A 124 -18.59 -10.78 30.95
C ASN A 124 -17.34 -11.19 31.76
N ARG A 125 -16.95 -10.42 32.79
CA ARG A 125 -15.81 -10.71 33.67
C ARG A 125 -15.79 -12.14 34.17
N ASP A 126 -16.90 -12.60 34.72
CA ASP A 126 -17.02 -13.95 35.27
C ASP A 126 -16.85 -15.03 34.20
N LEU A 127 -17.32 -14.79 32.98
CA LEU A 127 -17.15 -15.72 31.86
C LEU A 127 -15.69 -15.81 31.41
N LEU A 128 -15.00 -14.67 31.33
CA LEU A 128 -13.58 -14.61 30.97
C LEU A 128 -12.70 -15.28 32.02
N ILE A 129 -12.92 -14.99 33.31
CA ILE A 129 -12.21 -15.63 34.42
C ILE A 129 -12.45 -17.14 34.39
N LYS A 130 -13.71 -17.59 34.26
CA LYS A 130 -14.04 -19.02 34.16
C LYS A 130 -13.35 -19.69 32.99
N LYS A 131 -13.28 -19.05 31.82
CA LYS A 131 -12.60 -19.59 30.65
C LYS A 131 -11.09 -19.70 30.87
N LYS A 132 -10.45 -18.67 31.44
CA LYS A 132 -9.01 -18.66 31.73
C LYS A 132 -8.64 -19.74 32.76
N VAL A 133 -9.38 -19.80 33.87
CA VAL A 133 -9.21 -20.84 34.90
C VAL A 133 -9.40 -22.23 34.32
N LYS A 134 -10.37 -22.42 33.41
CA LYS A 134 -10.60 -23.73 32.77
C LYS A 134 -9.43 -24.16 31.88
N ILE A 135 -8.81 -23.24 31.15
CA ILE A 135 -7.62 -23.53 30.34
C ILE A 135 -6.46 -23.91 31.26
N GLU A 136 -6.19 -23.11 32.29
CA GLU A 136 -5.07 -23.31 33.20
C GLU A 136 -5.20 -24.62 34.01
N ILE A 137 -6.41 -24.98 34.46
CA ILE A 137 -6.68 -26.29 35.08
C ILE A 137 -6.39 -27.45 34.10
N ASN A 138 -6.74 -27.29 32.83
CA ASN A 138 -6.52 -28.32 31.83
C ASN A 138 -5.03 -28.52 31.53
N ASP A 139 -4.27 -27.44 31.48
CA ASP A 139 -2.83 -27.47 31.28
C ASP A 139 -2.13 -28.14 32.47
N LEU A 140 -2.45 -27.72 33.70
CA LEU A 140 -1.93 -28.35 34.92
C LEU A 140 -2.30 -29.83 35.02
N LYS A 141 -3.50 -30.22 34.58
CA LYS A 141 -3.93 -31.62 34.56
C LYS A 141 -3.10 -32.45 33.57
N ASN A 142 -2.77 -31.88 32.41
CA ASN A 142 -1.92 -32.54 31.43
C ASN A 142 -0.49 -32.70 31.97
N GLU A 143 0.06 -31.66 32.58
CA GLU A 143 1.38 -31.73 33.23
C GLU A 143 1.43 -32.78 34.35
N ALA A 144 0.41 -32.82 35.21
CA ALA A 144 0.30 -33.81 36.26
C ALA A 144 0.23 -35.25 35.70
N ALA A 145 -0.46 -35.46 34.57
CA ALA A 145 -0.52 -36.75 33.91
C ALA A 145 0.84 -37.17 33.33
N LEU A 146 1.59 -36.23 32.73
CA LEU A 146 2.95 -36.49 32.24
C LEU A 146 3.90 -36.86 33.38
N LEU A 147 3.90 -36.09 34.46
CA LEU A 147 4.72 -36.35 35.64
C LEU A 147 4.38 -37.71 36.27
N LYS A 148 3.10 -38.07 36.35
CA LYS A 148 2.68 -39.38 36.86
C LYS A 148 3.26 -40.53 36.03
N ASN A 149 3.17 -40.44 34.70
CA ASN A 149 3.75 -41.45 33.81
C ASN A 149 5.27 -41.55 33.94
N GLU A 150 5.94 -40.41 34.15
CA GLU A 150 7.40 -40.38 34.38
C GLU A 150 7.80 -41.06 35.69
N ILE A 151 7.06 -40.80 36.78
CA ILE A 151 7.25 -41.45 38.08
C ILE A 151 7.06 -42.97 37.95
N GLU A 152 5.97 -43.43 37.34
CA GLU A 152 5.70 -44.86 37.14
C GLU A 152 6.84 -45.53 36.33
N SER A 153 7.33 -44.87 35.28
CA SER A 153 8.48 -45.34 34.51
C SER A 153 9.76 -45.42 35.36
N MET A 154 10.03 -44.42 36.21
CA MET A 154 11.17 -44.45 37.12
C MET A 154 11.05 -45.54 38.17
N GLU A 155 9.87 -45.77 38.73
CA GLU A 155 9.61 -46.86 39.68
C GLU A 155 9.89 -48.22 39.04
N HIS A 156 9.39 -48.47 37.82
CA HIS A 156 9.68 -49.69 37.07
C HIS A 156 11.18 -49.89 36.83
N LYS A 157 11.89 -48.83 36.42
CA LYS A 157 13.35 -48.88 36.24
C LYS A 157 14.08 -49.17 37.56
N ASN A 158 13.62 -48.59 38.67
CA ASN A 158 14.21 -48.81 39.99
C ASN A 158 14.02 -50.25 40.46
N VAL A 159 12.82 -50.83 40.26
CA VAL A 159 12.57 -52.26 40.53
C VAL A 159 13.52 -53.13 39.71
N HIS A 160 13.67 -52.87 38.41
CA HIS A 160 14.59 -53.63 37.56
C HIS A 160 16.06 -53.49 38.01
N LEU A 161 16.49 -52.28 38.38
CA LEU A 161 17.82 -52.03 38.91
C LEU A 161 18.09 -52.81 40.21
N ASN A 162 17.12 -52.86 41.12
CA ASN A 162 17.22 -53.63 42.35
C ASN A 162 17.34 -55.13 42.06
N THR A 163 16.62 -55.66 41.07
CA THR A 163 16.76 -57.06 40.64
C THR A 163 18.15 -57.35 40.07
N LEU A 164 18.68 -56.48 39.20
CA LEU A 164 20.04 -56.60 38.67
C LEU A 164 21.10 -56.54 39.77
N GLN A 165 20.90 -55.71 40.79
CA GLN A 165 21.80 -55.59 41.94
C GLN A 165 21.83 -56.89 42.77
N LEU A 166 20.67 -57.54 42.97
CA LEU A 166 20.58 -58.85 43.63
C LEU A 166 21.35 -59.93 42.84
N GLN A 167 21.08 -60.04 41.54
CA GLN A 167 21.78 -60.99 40.66
C GLN A 167 23.30 -60.78 40.65
N LYS A 168 23.74 -59.51 40.63
CA LYS A 168 25.17 -59.16 40.73
C LYS A 168 25.79 -59.65 42.05
N ASN A 169 25.06 -59.53 43.16
CA ASN A 169 25.54 -59.98 44.46
C ASN A 169 25.60 -61.52 44.54
N GLU A 170 24.62 -62.22 43.99
CA GLU A 170 24.62 -63.69 43.85
C GLU A 170 25.82 -64.17 43.04
N LEU A 171 26.03 -63.62 41.83
CA LEU A 171 27.18 -63.95 40.99
C LEU A 171 28.52 -63.67 41.68
N LYS A 172 28.59 -62.61 42.50
CA LYS A 172 29.78 -62.30 43.28
C LYS A 172 30.05 -63.36 44.36
N GLN A 173 29.02 -63.87 45.04
CA GLN A 173 29.14 -64.98 45.99
C GLN A 173 29.56 -66.27 45.29
N ASP A 174 28.97 -66.58 44.14
CA ASP A 174 29.35 -67.75 43.34
C ASP A 174 30.82 -67.68 42.91
N LEU A 175 31.28 -66.50 42.48
CA LEU A 175 32.67 -66.27 42.08
C LEU A 175 33.63 -66.48 43.25
N PHE A 176 33.33 -65.98 44.45
CA PHE A 176 34.14 -66.27 45.65
C PHE A 176 34.17 -67.76 45.97
N THR A 177 33.03 -68.45 45.83
CA THR A 177 32.94 -69.90 46.07
C THR A 177 33.80 -70.69 45.08
N LEU A 178 33.78 -70.31 43.80
CA LEU A 178 34.63 -70.88 42.75
C LEU A 178 36.11 -70.62 42.99
N GLN A 179 36.49 -69.41 43.42
CA GLN A 179 37.87 -69.07 43.77
C GLN A 179 38.39 -69.92 44.93
N SER A 180 37.59 -70.10 45.99
CA SER A 180 37.96 -70.98 47.10
C SER A 180 38.16 -72.43 46.66
N LYS A 181 37.26 -72.94 45.80
CA LYS A 181 37.39 -74.30 45.23
C LYS A 181 38.64 -74.44 44.36
N LEU A 182 38.99 -73.40 43.61
CA LEU A 182 40.21 -73.36 42.80
C LEU A 182 41.45 -73.45 43.70
N GLU A 183 41.53 -72.64 44.76
CA GLU A 183 42.64 -72.69 45.73
C GLU A 183 42.77 -74.07 46.40
N ASP A 184 41.64 -74.69 46.76
CA ASP A 184 41.65 -76.03 47.34
C ASP A 184 42.14 -77.09 46.35
N LEU A 185 41.72 -77.00 45.08
CA LEU A 185 42.23 -77.88 44.02
C LEU A 185 43.72 -77.66 43.75
N GLU A 186 44.20 -76.41 43.74
CA GLU A 186 45.61 -76.08 43.59
C GLU A 186 46.47 -76.69 44.72
N LYS A 187 45.97 -76.67 45.96
CA LYS A 187 46.62 -77.37 47.09
C LYS A 187 46.67 -78.88 46.87
N VAL A 188 45.56 -79.49 46.47
CA VAL A 188 45.51 -80.93 46.16
C VAL A 188 46.48 -81.30 45.05
N ILE A 189 46.60 -80.48 44.00
CA ILE A 189 47.56 -80.67 42.92
C ILE A 189 48.99 -80.58 43.45
N MET A 190 49.35 -79.56 44.24
CA MET A 190 50.68 -79.47 44.85
C MET A 190 51.02 -80.67 45.74
N GLU A 191 50.05 -81.15 46.53
CA GLU A 191 50.21 -82.34 47.37
C GLU A 191 50.42 -83.59 46.52
N ALA A 192 49.64 -83.77 45.46
CA ALA A 192 49.78 -84.88 44.52
C ALA A 192 51.13 -84.82 43.78
N GLU A 193 51.57 -83.64 43.34
CA GLU A 193 52.89 -83.44 42.74
C GLU A 193 54.03 -83.80 43.71
N LYS A 194 53.92 -83.37 44.97
CA LYS A 194 54.89 -83.73 46.01
C LYS A 194 54.92 -85.23 46.26
N MET A 195 53.75 -85.85 46.43
CA MET A 195 53.63 -87.29 46.65
C MET A 195 54.17 -88.09 45.44
N THR A 196 53.93 -87.61 44.23
CA THR A 196 54.49 -88.21 43.01
C THR A 196 56.01 -88.14 43.01
N LYS A 197 56.60 -86.98 43.36
CA LYS A 197 58.06 -86.84 43.50
C LYS A 197 58.66 -87.74 44.59
N ASP A 198 57.99 -87.87 45.73
CA ASP A 198 58.43 -88.73 46.83
C ASP A 198 58.42 -90.22 46.39
N LEU A 199 57.37 -90.68 45.70
CA LEU A 199 57.30 -92.03 45.13
C LEU A 199 58.34 -92.26 44.02
N GLU A 200 58.65 -91.23 43.22
CA GLU A 200 59.67 -91.31 42.17
C GLU A 200 61.07 -91.41 42.78
N ALA A 201 61.34 -90.68 43.88
CA ALA A 201 62.56 -90.83 44.67
C ALA A 201 62.66 -92.20 45.36
N GLU A 202 61.56 -92.72 45.91
CA GLU A 202 61.50 -94.07 46.49
C GLU A 202 61.77 -95.14 45.42
N LYS A 203 61.19 -94.99 44.22
CA LYS A 203 61.47 -95.87 43.07
C LYS A 203 62.96 -95.87 42.72
N VAL A 204 63.61 -94.70 42.66
CA VAL A 204 65.07 -94.59 42.46
C VAL A 204 65.84 -95.33 43.56
N GLN A 205 65.45 -95.15 44.83
CA GLN A 205 66.05 -95.81 45.99
C GLN A 205 65.89 -97.34 45.97
N VAL A 206 64.75 -97.84 45.49
CA VAL A 206 64.48 -99.28 45.31
C VAL A 206 65.25 -99.85 44.12
N THR A 207 65.48 -99.08 43.05
CA THR A 207 66.37 -99.49 41.95
C THR A 207 67.86 -99.45 42.29
N GLU A 208 68.29 -98.70 43.32
CA GLU A 208 69.68 -98.69 43.82
C GLU A 208 69.98 -99.79 44.85
N LYS A 209 68.97 -100.29 45.57
CA LYS A 209 69.10 -101.40 46.54
C LYS A 209 69.58 -102.76 46.00
N PRO A 210 69.55 -103.11 44.69
CA PRO A 210 70.18 -104.34 44.20
C PRO A 210 71.68 -104.18 43.85
N GLN A 211 72.29 -102.99 43.99
CA GLN A 211 73.72 -102.79 43.66
C GLN A 211 74.66 -102.59 44.87
N THR A 212 74.14 -102.63 46.11
CA THR A 212 74.95 -102.65 47.34
C THR A 212 74.60 -103.80 48.29
N ASP A 213 74.03 -104.89 47.74
CA ASP A 213 73.89 -106.20 48.41
C ASP A 213 74.47 -107.32 47.52
N PRO A 214 75.64 -107.87 47.88
CA PRO A 214 76.15 -109.11 47.32
C PRO A 214 76.36 -110.19 48.40
N GLU A 215 75.27 -110.64 49.03
CA GLU A 215 75.01 -112.09 49.16
C GLU A 215 74.38 -112.69 47.88
N CYS A 216 74.23 -111.88 46.82
CA CYS A 216 73.93 -112.29 45.44
C CYS A 216 75.11 -111.94 44.50
N LEU A 217 76.25 -112.62 44.66
CA LEU A 217 76.74 -113.73 43.81
C LEU A 217 77.53 -113.29 42.56
N ARG A 218 78.73 -113.90 42.44
CA ARG A 218 79.38 -114.40 41.22
C ARG A 218 79.54 -113.46 40.03
#